data_AF-A0A3L6SQV1-F1
#
_entry.id   AF-A0A3L6SQV1-F1
#
_cell.length_a   1.000
_cell.length_b   1.000
_cell.length_c   1.000
_cell.angle_alpha   90.00
_cell.angle_beta   90.00
_cell.angle_gamma   90.00
#
_symmetry.space_group_name_H-M   'P 1'
#
loop_
_entity.id
_entity.type
_entity.pdbx_description
1 polymer ?
#
loop_
_entity_poly.entity_id
_entity_poly.type
_entity_poly.pdbx_seq_one_letter_code
_entity_poly.pdbx_strand_id
1 'polypeptide(L)' 'MDDLVVKPIAAGLSGAALLSALGVAADPDDVREETVPFGYKEGLDLLLASLRSKTALTDVFLPAVAPAARRRRH' A
#
# COMPACT_ATOMS: atom_id res chain seq x y z
N MET A 1 -21.91 3.23 -17.56
CA MET A 1 -21.04 4.42 -17.53
C MET A 1 -20.68 4.56 -16.07
N ASP A 2 -19.40 4.47 -15.70
CA ASP A 2 -19.02 4.60 -14.29
C ASP A 2 -19.02 6.08 -13.92
N ASP A 3 -19.76 6.44 -12.87
CA ASP A 3 -19.84 7.81 -12.38
C ASP A 3 -18.62 8.13 -11.52
N LEU A 4 -17.59 8.69 -12.15
CA LEU A 4 -16.41 9.18 -11.44
C LEU A 4 -16.77 10.46 -10.66
N VAL A 5 -16.72 10.39 -9.32
CA VAL A 5 -16.94 11.54 -8.44
C VAL A 5 -15.60 12.04 -7.90
N VAL A 6 -15.23 13.27 -8.26
CA VAL A 6 -14.01 13.93 -7.76
C VAL A 6 -14.37 14.79 -6.53
N LYS A 7 -13.71 14.55 -5.39
CA LYS A 7 -13.88 15.32 -4.16
C LYS A 7 -12.55 15.97 -3.76
N PRO A 8 -12.55 17.23 -3.28
CA PRO A 8 -11.35 17.84 -2.71
C PRO A 8 -10.89 17.04 -1.49
N ILE A 9 -9.61 16.68 -1.43
CA ILE A 9 -9.00 16.16 -0.20
C ILE A 9 -8.81 17.38 0.72
N ALA A 10 -9.53 17.41 1.85
CA ALA A 10 -9.33 18.48 2.83
C ALA A 10 -7.91 18.40 3.39
N ALA A 11 -7.19 19.53 3.38
CA ALA A 11 -5.83 19.60 3.88
C ALA A 11 -5.79 19.20 5.37
N GLY A 12 -4.89 18.29 5.72
CA GLY A 12 -4.71 17.81 7.10
C GLY A 12 -5.58 16.63 7.52
N LEU A 13 -6.34 16.02 6.59
CA LEU A 13 -6.93 14.70 6.85
C LEU A 13 -5.83 13.66 7.00
N SER A 14 -5.95 12.81 8.03
CA SER A 14 -5.13 11.62 8.15
C SER A 14 -5.57 10.58 7.09
N GLY A 15 -4.65 9.69 6.69
CA GLY A 15 -4.91 8.67 5.67
C GLY A 15 -6.13 7.78 5.98
N ALA A 16 -6.34 7.40 7.24
CA ALA A 16 -7.49 6.62 7.67
C ALA A 16 -8.81 7.40 7.52
N ALA A 17 -8.82 8.70 7.87
CA ALA A 17 -9.99 9.55 7.68
C ALA A 17 -10.36 9.70 6.18
N LEU A 18 -9.35 9.73 5.30
CA LEU A 18 -9.55 9.74 3.84
C LEU A 18 -10.19 8.43 3.35
N LEU A 19 -9.72 7.26 3.83
CA LEU A 19 -10.29 5.96 3.47
C LEU A 19 -11.77 5.86 3.86
N SER A 20 -12.12 6.31 5.07
CA SER A 20 -13.51 6.39 5.54
C SER A 20 -14.36 7.31 4.65
N ALA A 21 -13.81 8.46 4.22
CA ALA A 21 -14.51 9.38 3.30
C ALA A 21 -14.74 8.79 1.90
N LEU A 22 -13.94 7.80 1.50
CA LEU A 22 -14.08 7.03 0.27
C LEU A 22 -14.99 5.80 0.42
N GLY A 23 -15.57 5.58 1.61
CA GLY A 23 -16.48 4.47 1.88
C GLY A 23 -15.78 3.15 2.20
N VAL A 24 -14.46 3.18 2.45
CA VAL A 24 -13.73 2.01 2.96
C VAL A 24 -14.04 1.90 4.45
N ALA A 25 -14.86 0.92 4.81
CA ALA A 25 -15.10 0.56 6.20
C ALA A 25 -13.87 -0.16 6.74
N ALA A 26 -12.95 0.59 7.32
CA ALA A 26 -11.83 0.06 8.07
C ALA A 26 -12.01 0.42 9.55
N ASP A 27 -11.92 -0.58 10.41
CA ASP A 27 -11.88 -0.32 11.84
C ASP A 27 -10.57 0.44 12.16
N PRO A 28 -10.62 1.58 12.88
CA PRO A 28 -9.41 2.30 13.26
C PRO A 28 -8.43 1.46 14.08
N ASP A 29 -8.88 0.40 14.76
CA ASP A 29 -8.00 -0.54 15.45
C ASP A 29 -7.30 -1.52 14.48
N ASP A 30 -7.86 -1.75 13.30
CA ASP A 30 -7.28 -2.62 12.26
C ASP A 30 -6.33 -1.86 11.30
N VAL A 31 -6.43 -0.53 11.22
CA VAL A 31 -5.65 0.30 10.29
C VAL A 31 -4.81 1.33 11.02
N ARG A 32 -3.49 1.21 10.85
CA ARG A 32 -2.49 2.14 11.39
C ARG A 32 -1.86 2.96 10.27
N GLU A 33 -1.70 4.26 10.49
CA GLU A 33 -0.87 5.10 9.64
C GLU A 33 0.60 4.95 10.00
N GLU A 34 1.40 4.58 9.01
CA GLU A 34 2.85 4.45 9.16
C GLU A 34 3.58 5.28 8.12
N THR A 35 4.59 6.01 8.57
CA THR A 35 5.54 6.68 7.69
C THR A 35 6.64 5.69 7.33
N VAL A 36 6.69 5.25 6.08
CA VAL A 36 7.77 4.39 5.56
C VAL A 36 8.88 5.29 5.02
N PRO A 37 10.05 5.36 5.65
CA PRO A 37 11.19 6.07 5.08
C PRO A 37 11.73 5.28 3.87
N PHE A 38 11.91 5.95 2.74
CA PHE A 38 12.47 5.35 1.54
C PHE A 38 13.49 6.29 0.89
N GLY A 39 14.52 5.71 0.27
CA GLY A 39 15.57 6.44 -0.40
C GLY A 39 15.28 6.65 -1.89
N TYR A 40 16.25 7.25 -2.59
CA TYR A 40 16.15 7.50 -4.03
C TYR A 40 15.91 6.22 -4.84
N LYS A 41 16.61 5.13 -4.49
CA LYS A 41 16.51 3.86 -5.19
C LYS A 41 15.13 3.24 -5.02
N GLU A 42 14.65 3.18 -3.78
CA GLU A 42 13.33 2.65 -3.44
C GLU A 42 12.21 3.49 -4.10
N GLY A 43 12.40 4.82 -4.19
CA GLY A 43 11.48 5.70 -4.90
C GLY A 43 11.42 5.43 -6.41
N LEU A 44 12.57 5.19 -7.05
CA LEU A 44 12.62 4.83 -8.47
C LEU A 44 12.01 3.45 -8.72
N ASP A 45 12.30 2.49 -7.84
CA ASP A 45 11.73 1.13 -7.90
C ASP A 45 10.21 1.18 -7.72
N LEU A 46 9.70 2.03 -6.82
CA LEU A 46 8.26 2.27 -6.65
C LEU A 46 7.60 2.88 -7.88
N LEU A 47 8.23 3.90 -8.47
CA LEU A 47 7.74 4.49 -9.72
C LEU A 47 7.67 3.44 -10.84
N LEU A 48 8.75 2.67 -11.01
CA LEU A 48 8.81 1.60 -12.00
C LEU A 48 7.72 0.54 -11.77
N ALA A 49 7.53 0.13 -10.51
CA ALA A 49 6.52 -0.86 -10.13
C ALA A 49 5.10 -0.34 -10.38
N SER A 50 4.81 0.94 -10.12
CA SER A 50 3.48 1.54 -10.37
C SER A 50 3.04 1.49 -11.83
N LEU A 51 4.00 1.47 -12.76
CA LEU A 51 3.72 1.41 -14.21
C LEU A 51 3.57 -0.02 -14.73
N ARG A 52 4.00 -1.02 -13.96
CA ARG A 52 4.15 -2.41 -14.43
C ARG A 52 3.37 -3.41 -13.61
N SER A 53 3.06 -3.09 -12.36
CA SER A 53 2.47 -4.00 -11.39
C SER A 53 1.14 -3.47 -10.86
N LYS A 54 0.25 -4.41 -10.54
CA LYS A 54 -0.98 -4.15 -9.80
C LYS A 54 -0.75 -4.09 -8.29
N THR A 55 0.43 -4.50 -7.82
CA THR A 55 0.80 -4.64 -6.40
C THR A 55 2.09 -3.90 -6.08
N ALA A 56 2.28 -2.70 -6.67
CA ALA A 56 3.54 -1.96 -6.62
C ALA A 56 4.12 -1.75 -5.21
N LEU A 57 3.28 -1.46 -4.21
CA LEU A 57 3.72 -1.30 -2.83
C LEU A 57 4.22 -2.61 -2.23
N THR A 58 3.55 -3.73 -2.50
CA THR A 58 3.99 -5.06 -2.07
C THR A 58 5.31 -5.44 -2.73
N ASP A 59 5.45 -5.19 -4.02
CA ASP A 59 6.63 -5.59 -4.79
C ASP A 59 7.90 -4.83 -4.35
N VAL A 60 7.75 -3.63 -3.81
CA VAL A 60 8.86 -2.77 -3.39
C VAL A 60 9.16 -2.88 -1.90
N PHE A 61 8.11 -2.92 -1.06
CA PHE A 61 8.27 -2.81 0.39
C PHE A 61 8.11 -4.13 1.15
N LEU A 62 7.51 -5.18 0.55
CA LEU A 62 7.46 -6.49 1.20
C LEU A 62 8.65 -7.37 0.76
N PRO A 63 9.43 -7.93 1.70
CA PRO A 63 10.46 -8.90 1.35
C PRO A 63 9.79 -10.16 0.79
N ALA A 64 10.32 -10.69 -0.30
CA ALA A 64 9.87 -11.96 -0.84
C ALA A 64 9.93 -13.03 0.26
N VAL A 65 8.78 -13.55 0.67
CA VAL A 65 8.72 -14.67 1.60
C VAL A 65 9.42 -15.85 0.93
N ALA A 66 10.63 -16.16 1.35
CA ALA A 66 11.33 -17.36 0.90
C ALA A 66 10.46 -18.57 1.26
N PRO A 67 10.18 -19.50 0.32
CA PRO A 67 9.37 -20.67 0.62
C PRO A 67 10.07 -21.45 1.74
N ALA A 68 9.31 -21.71 2.82
CA ALA A 68 9.80 -22.43 3.99
C ALA A 68 10.53 -23.70 3.54
N ALA A 69 11.84 -23.75 3.83
CA ALA A 69 12.69 -24.87 3.46
C ALA A 69 12.05 -26.16 3.96
N ARG A 70 11.52 -26.95 3.02
CA ARG A 70 10.83 -28.21 3.27
C ARG A 70 11.84 -29.17 3.89
N ARG A 71 11.90 -29.24 5.23
CA ARG A 71 12.71 -30.21 5.96
C ARG A 71 12.31 -31.61 5.47
N ARG A 72 13.13 -32.21 4.60
CA ARG A 72 13.03 -33.63 4.27
C ARG A 72 13.36 -34.40 5.53
N ARG A 73 12.34 -34.99 6.16
CA ARG A 73 12.54 -36.06 7.13
C ARG A 73 12.90 -37.31 6.34
N HIS A 74 14.10 -37.82 6.57
CA HIS A 74 14.49 -39.19 6.22
C HIS A 74 14.01 -40.14 7.32
#